data_AF-A0A852SIB6-F1
#
_entry.id   AF-A0A852SIB6-F1
#
_cell.length_a   1.000
_cell.length_b   1.000
_cell.length_c   1.000
_cell.angle_alpha   90.00
_cell.angle_beta   90.00
_cell.angle_gamma   90.00
#
_symmetry.space_group_name_H-M   'P 1'
#
loop_
_entity.id
_entity.type
_entity.pdbx_description
1 polymer ?
#
loop_
_entity_poly.entity_id
_entity_poly.type
_entity_poly.pdbx_seq_one_letter_code
_entity_poly.pdbx_strand_id
1 'polypeptide(L)'
;MASAPMHVTGYLPKDAPDPRIAQAAQARTLPVPVLGFTPQPSLDDVHLENIETGGGSMTVGISYTLWRNPADRSDPVNLADLDAEALRSLEQPSPHSRPAWLLETIERMHYPLLWEAVRTTWHRTPTEFSAPPTLLVAHAHHILANRFRAELGLAPALTDQRPTHPAHSADLLTERAVRPRPPVDVDGELRPALEIDTDPLIYALAVPLTPTSTLTAVVPRADLPHVTLAFARRTPPTPGSATDHGHVAG
;
A
#
# COMPACT_ATOMS: atom_id res chain seq x y z
N MET A 1 -11.12 -13.76 3.15
CA MET A 1 -12.12 -13.00 3.96
C MET A 1 -11.94 -11.52 3.67
N ALA A 2 -12.94 -10.91 3.04
CA ALA A 2 -12.85 -9.58 2.45
C ALA A 2 -12.62 -8.48 3.49
N SER A 3 -11.77 -7.51 3.13
CA SER A 3 -11.77 -6.18 3.74
C SER A 3 -13.20 -5.63 3.77
N ALA A 4 -13.57 -4.96 4.86
CA ALA A 4 -14.91 -4.43 5.08
C ALA A 4 -15.46 -3.70 3.84
N PRO A 5 -16.75 -3.89 3.49
CA PRO A 5 -17.36 -3.20 2.35
C PRO A 5 -17.29 -1.69 2.58
N MET A 6 -16.62 -1.00 1.66
CA MET A 6 -16.59 0.45 1.61
C MET A 6 -17.98 0.95 1.19
N HIS A 7 -18.85 1.24 2.16
CA HIS A 7 -20.09 1.95 1.91
C HIS A 7 -19.76 3.42 1.58
N VAL A 8 -19.67 3.75 0.29
CA VAL A 8 -19.60 5.14 -0.17
C VAL A 8 -21.00 5.76 -0.09
N THR A 9 -21.41 6.16 1.10
CA THR A 9 -22.58 7.04 1.27
C THR A 9 -22.15 8.47 0.99
N GLY A 10 -22.41 8.92 -0.24
CA GLY A 10 -22.17 10.29 -0.69
C GLY A 10 -22.48 10.41 -2.17
N TYR A 11 -23.29 11.39 -2.56
CA TYR A 11 -23.45 11.74 -3.96
C TYR A 11 -22.18 12.45 -4.45
N LEU A 12 -21.47 11.84 -5.40
CA LEU A 12 -20.32 12.44 -6.04
C LEU A 12 -20.69 12.80 -7.49
N PRO A 13 -20.67 14.09 -7.88
CA PRO A 13 -21.05 14.49 -9.23
C PRO A 13 -20.04 13.98 -10.26
N LYS A 14 -20.47 13.81 -11.52
CA LYS A 14 -19.66 13.21 -12.60
C LYS A 14 -18.34 13.93 -12.87
N ASP A 15 -18.30 15.23 -12.61
CA ASP A 15 -17.18 16.15 -12.80
C ASP A 15 -16.33 16.34 -11.53
N ALA A 16 -16.58 15.57 -10.47
CA ALA A 16 -15.79 15.65 -9.25
C ALA A 16 -14.30 15.41 -9.56
N PRO A 17 -13.40 16.25 -9.00
CA PRO A 17 -11.98 16.17 -9.29
C PRO A 17 -11.42 14.83 -8.83
N ASP A 18 -10.43 14.33 -9.59
CA ASP A 18 -9.71 13.12 -9.23
C ASP A 18 -8.84 13.40 -7.99
N PRO A 19 -9.07 12.71 -6.84
CA PRO A 19 -8.31 12.94 -5.62
C PRO A 19 -6.82 12.66 -5.79
N ARG A 20 -6.44 11.78 -6.74
CA ARG A 20 -5.05 11.42 -7.04
C ARG A 20 -4.23 12.63 -7.49
N ILE A 21 -4.85 13.64 -8.10
CA ILE A 21 -4.16 14.87 -8.52
C ILE A 21 -3.69 15.67 -7.30
N ALA A 22 -4.58 15.88 -6.32
CA ALA A 22 -4.26 16.61 -5.11
C ALA A 22 -3.25 15.83 -4.24
N GLN A 23 -3.42 14.52 -4.13
CA GLN A 23 -2.50 13.63 -3.41
C GLN A 23 -1.11 13.65 -4.06
N ALA A 24 -1.00 13.50 -5.38
CA ALA A 24 0.29 13.60 -6.07
C ALA A 24 0.96 14.97 -5.88
N ALA A 25 0.19 16.07 -5.88
CA ALA A 25 0.72 17.40 -5.59
C ALA A 25 1.25 17.50 -4.16
N GLN A 26 0.53 16.94 -3.18
CA GLN A 26 0.97 16.92 -1.79
C GLN A 26 2.19 16.00 -1.59
N ALA A 27 2.26 14.85 -2.24
CA ALA A 27 3.41 13.93 -2.17
C ALA A 27 4.70 14.60 -2.67
N ARG A 28 4.60 15.49 -3.67
CA ARG A 28 5.74 16.30 -4.16
C ARG A 28 6.30 17.29 -3.13
N THR A 29 5.59 17.54 -2.02
CA THR A 29 6.10 18.39 -0.93
C THR A 29 7.03 17.64 0.02
N LEU A 30 7.15 16.31 -0.12
CA LEU A 30 8.10 15.52 0.66
C LEU A 30 9.53 16.02 0.39
N PRO A 31 10.33 16.35 1.41
CA PRO A 31 11.69 16.89 1.21
C PRO A 31 12.70 15.90 0.62
N VAL A 32 12.30 14.65 0.43
CA VAL A 32 13.09 13.57 -0.16
C VAL A 32 12.28 12.92 -1.29
N PRO A 33 12.93 12.28 -2.27
CA PRO A 33 12.21 11.57 -3.33
C PRO A 33 11.29 10.49 -2.74
N VAL A 34 10.05 10.44 -3.24
CA VAL A 34 9.14 9.32 -2.96
C VAL A 34 9.64 8.11 -3.75
N LEU A 35 9.85 7.01 -3.04
CA LEU A 35 10.27 5.74 -3.62
C LEU A 35 9.09 4.78 -3.68
N GLY A 36 9.15 3.86 -4.64
CA GLY A 36 8.24 2.74 -4.80
C GLY A 36 9.00 1.50 -5.24
N PHE A 37 8.30 0.39 -5.47
CA PHE A 37 8.90 -0.74 -6.18
C PHE A 37 9.33 -0.31 -7.59
N THR A 38 10.45 -0.85 -8.04
CA THR A 38 10.86 -0.74 -9.45
C THR A 38 9.74 -1.29 -10.34
N PRO A 39 9.41 -0.64 -11.47
CA PRO A 39 8.40 -1.13 -12.41
C PRO A 39 8.65 -2.60 -12.77
N GLN A 40 7.61 -3.42 -12.61
CA GLN A 40 7.70 -4.86 -12.86
C GLN A 40 6.34 -5.39 -13.35
N PRO A 41 6.30 -6.45 -14.18
CA PRO A 41 5.06 -6.90 -14.81
C PRO A 41 3.95 -7.28 -13.82
N SER A 42 4.32 -7.76 -12.64
CA SER A 42 3.41 -8.22 -11.60
C SER A 42 2.78 -7.10 -10.77
N LEU A 43 3.25 -5.85 -10.90
CA LEU A 43 2.75 -4.73 -10.09
C LEU A 43 2.33 -3.55 -10.97
N ASP A 44 1.14 -3.03 -10.69
CA ASP A 44 0.63 -1.80 -11.30
C ASP A 44 0.39 -0.75 -10.21
N ASP A 45 1.03 0.42 -10.32
CA ASP A 45 0.87 1.53 -9.37
C ASP A 45 -0.53 2.12 -9.50
N VAL A 46 -1.30 2.13 -8.41
CA VAL A 46 -2.69 2.62 -8.46
C VAL A 46 -2.77 4.15 -8.41
N HIS A 47 -1.64 4.82 -8.24
CA HIS A 47 -1.53 6.25 -8.09
C HIS A 47 -2.41 6.84 -6.99
N LEU A 48 -2.60 6.06 -5.93
CA LEU A 48 -3.30 6.45 -4.72
C LEU A 48 -2.28 6.53 -3.59
N GLU A 49 -1.89 7.75 -3.24
CA GLU A 49 -0.98 7.98 -2.13
C GLU A 49 -1.75 8.14 -0.81
N ASN A 50 -1.25 7.48 0.22
CA ASN A 50 -1.56 7.88 1.59
C ASN A 50 -0.48 8.84 2.08
N ILE A 51 -0.88 9.97 2.65
CA ILE A 51 0.04 11.00 3.10
C ILE A 51 -0.26 11.33 4.55
N GLU A 52 0.70 11.06 5.42
CA GLU A 52 0.64 11.36 6.84
C GLU A 52 1.61 12.50 7.13
N THR A 53 1.12 13.62 7.69
CA THR A 53 1.95 14.75 8.11
C THR A 53 1.67 15.10 9.57
N GLY A 54 2.73 15.36 10.33
CA GLY A 54 2.58 15.71 11.75
C GLY A 54 3.88 15.62 12.53
N GLY A 55 4.00 16.40 13.61
CA GLY A 55 5.14 16.30 14.54
C GLY A 55 6.52 16.54 13.91
N GLY A 56 6.60 17.26 12.78
CA GLY A 56 7.84 17.44 12.04
C GLY A 56 8.25 16.24 11.17
N SER A 57 7.33 15.31 10.92
CA SER A 57 7.50 14.17 10.01
C SER A 57 6.51 14.21 8.86
N MET A 58 6.86 13.53 7.78
CA MET A 58 5.98 13.30 6.63
C MET A 58 6.24 11.89 6.08
N THR A 59 5.17 11.13 5.87
CA THR A 59 5.20 9.78 5.27
C THR A 59 4.33 9.76 4.03
N VAL A 60 4.83 9.16 2.96
CA VAL A 60 4.08 8.87 1.74
C VAL A 60 4.05 7.36 1.53
N GLY A 61 2.85 6.77 1.54
CA GLY A 61 2.60 5.36 1.27
C GLY A 61 2.07 5.12 -0.15
N ILE A 62 2.61 4.11 -0.82
CA ILE A 62 2.27 3.72 -2.20
C ILE A 62 1.64 2.34 -2.20
N SER A 63 0.52 2.22 -2.92
CA SER A 63 -0.21 0.96 -3.11
C SER A 63 -0.06 0.43 -4.53
N TYR A 64 -0.20 -0.88 -4.71
CA TYR A 64 -0.10 -1.54 -6.01
C TYR A 64 -1.23 -2.54 -6.23
N THR A 65 -1.73 -2.64 -7.45
CA THR A 65 -2.49 -3.82 -7.91
C THR A 65 -1.49 -4.95 -8.20
N LEU A 66 -1.79 -6.15 -7.73
CA LEU A 66 -0.98 -7.34 -7.95
C LEU A 66 -1.53 -8.20 -9.08
N TRP A 67 -0.67 -8.53 -10.04
CA TRP A 67 -0.90 -9.50 -11.10
C TRP A 67 -0.08 -10.77 -10.81
N ARG A 68 -0.75 -11.83 -10.34
CA ARG A 68 -0.12 -13.13 -10.09
C ARG A 68 0.26 -13.84 -11.39
N ASN A 69 -0.55 -13.66 -12.44
CA ASN A 69 -0.23 -14.00 -13.83
C ASN A 69 -0.22 -12.71 -14.67
N PRO A 70 0.93 -12.03 -14.80
CA PRO A 70 1.02 -10.79 -15.57
C PRO A 70 0.97 -10.99 -17.09
N ALA A 71 1.18 -12.22 -17.59
CA ALA A 71 1.11 -12.53 -19.02
C ALA A 71 -0.34 -12.62 -19.53
N ASP A 72 -1.29 -12.93 -18.64
CA ASP A 72 -2.72 -12.92 -18.91
C ASP A 72 -3.46 -12.25 -17.75
N ARG A 73 -3.78 -10.97 -17.91
CA ARG A 73 -4.49 -10.18 -16.88
C ARG A 73 -5.94 -10.63 -16.65
N SER A 74 -6.51 -11.40 -17.58
CA SER A 74 -7.86 -11.95 -17.43
C SER A 74 -7.90 -13.26 -16.64
N ASP A 75 -6.73 -13.86 -16.37
CA ASP A 75 -6.63 -15.09 -15.60
C ASP A 75 -7.26 -14.92 -14.20
N PRO A 76 -8.21 -15.79 -13.80
CA PRO A 76 -8.84 -15.75 -12.48
C PRO A 76 -7.86 -15.76 -11.29
N VAL A 77 -6.63 -16.23 -11.46
CA VAL A 77 -5.59 -16.17 -10.41
C VAL A 77 -5.24 -14.73 -10.00
N ASN A 78 -5.51 -13.77 -10.88
CA ASN A 78 -5.34 -12.35 -10.62
C ASN A 78 -6.47 -11.75 -9.80
N LEU A 79 -7.58 -12.46 -9.56
CA LEU A 79 -8.69 -11.93 -8.79
C LEU A 79 -8.41 -11.95 -7.29
N ALA A 80 -8.99 -10.97 -6.58
CA ALA A 80 -9.03 -10.97 -5.13
C ALA A 80 -10.00 -12.03 -4.60
N ASP A 81 -9.71 -12.55 -3.40
CA ASP A 81 -10.66 -13.40 -2.66
C ASP A 81 -11.76 -12.51 -2.05
N LEU A 82 -12.75 -12.18 -2.88
CA LEU A 82 -13.95 -11.45 -2.50
C LEU A 82 -15.07 -12.44 -2.19
N ASP A 83 -15.77 -12.22 -1.08
CA ASP A 83 -17.00 -12.96 -0.82
C ASP A 83 -18.13 -12.50 -1.76
N ALA A 84 -19.19 -13.32 -1.83
CA ALA A 84 -20.32 -13.06 -2.73
C ALA A 84 -21.07 -11.76 -2.40
N GLU A 85 -20.97 -11.23 -1.18
CA GLU A 85 -21.59 -9.96 -0.80
C GLU A 85 -20.77 -8.77 -1.30
N ALA A 86 -19.46 -8.81 -1.10
CA ALA A 86 -18.52 -7.83 -1.62
C ALA A 86 -18.59 -7.77 -3.15
N LEU A 87 -18.57 -8.91 -3.84
CA LEU A 87 -18.67 -8.96 -5.30
C LEU A 87 -20.00 -8.36 -5.79
N ARG A 88 -21.14 -8.76 -5.22
CA ARG A 88 -22.45 -8.19 -5.56
C ARG A 88 -22.50 -6.68 -5.33
N SER A 89 -21.84 -6.18 -4.30
CA SER A 89 -21.80 -4.74 -3.99
C SER A 89 -21.00 -3.95 -5.03
N LEU A 90 -19.95 -4.55 -5.60
CA LEU A 90 -19.17 -3.94 -6.68
C LEU A 90 -19.91 -3.98 -8.02
N GLU A 91 -20.61 -5.08 -8.30
CA GLU A 91 -21.35 -5.29 -9.56
C GLU A 91 -22.68 -4.51 -9.61
N GLN A 92 -23.20 -4.07 -8.46
CA GLN A 92 -24.48 -3.37 -8.41
C GLN A 92 -24.39 -2.02 -9.15
N PRO A 93 -25.17 -1.82 -10.22
CA PRO A 93 -25.13 -0.58 -10.97
C PRO A 93 -25.65 0.58 -10.12
N SER A 94 -24.88 1.66 -10.10
CA SER A 94 -25.28 2.91 -9.47
C SER A 94 -26.45 3.55 -10.21
N PRO A 95 -27.48 4.06 -9.52
CA PRO A 95 -28.52 4.86 -10.15
C PRO A 95 -28.02 6.23 -10.62
N HIS A 96 -26.84 6.68 -10.15
CA HIS A 96 -26.24 7.97 -10.49
C HIS A 96 -24.97 7.80 -11.33
N SER A 97 -24.76 8.74 -12.26
CA SER A 97 -23.50 8.88 -12.99
C SER A 97 -22.34 9.11 -12.02
N ARG A 98 -21.21 8.44 -12.25
CA ARG A 98 -19.99 8.55 -11.44
C ARG A 98 -18.83 9.13 -12.25
N PRO A 99 -17.85 9.80 -11.61
CA PRO A 99 -16.60 10.16 -12.27
C PRO A 99 -15.86 8.95 -12.83
N ALA A 100 -15.10 9.15 -13.91
CA ALA A 100 -14.31 8.09 -14.54
C ALA A 100 -13.28 7.47 -13.57
N TRP A 101 -12.62 8.30 -12.75
CA TRP A 101 -11.66 7.83 -11.76
C TRP A 101 -12.29 6.90 -10.71
N LEU A 102 -13.56 7.12 -10.35
CA LEU A 102 -14.24 6.28 -9.37
C LEU A 102 -14.61 4.91 -9.96
N LEU A 103 -14.98 4.88 -11.24
CA LEU A 103 -15.23 3.63 -11.95
C LEU A 103 -13.94 2.80 -12.08
N GLU A 104 -12.82 3.46 -12.42
CA GLU A 104 -11.50 2.81 -12.45
C GLU A 104 -11.14 2.22 -11.08
N THR A 105 -11.36 2.96 -9.99
CA THR A 105 -11.11 2.46 -8.63
C THR A 105 -11.98 1.26 -8.28
N ILE A 106 -13.27 1.26 -8.67
CA ILE A 106 -14.18 0.12 -8.45
C ILE A 106 -13.74 -1.10 -9.25
N GLU A 107 -13.34 -0.91 -10.51
CA GLU A 107 -12.80 -2.00 -11.33
C GLU A 107 -11.57 -2.61 -10.65
N ARG A 108 -10.66 -1.78 -10.14
CA ARG A 108 -9.46 -2.23 -9.41
C ARG A 108 -9.76 -3.00 -8.13
N MET A 109 -10.92 -2.83 -7.50
CA MET A 109 -11.30 -3.60 -6.30
C MET A 109 -11.49 -5.11 -6.58
N HIS A 110 -11.61 -5.53 -7.84
CA HIS A 110 -11.66 -6.95 -8.21
C HIS A 110 -10.30 -7.66 -8.11
N TYR A 111 -9.22 -6.90 -8.01
CA TYR A 111 -7.86 -7.41 -8.01
C TYR A 111 -7.19 -7.21 -6.63
N PRO A 112 -6.23 -8.07 -6.23
CA PRO A 112 -5.54 -7.92 -4.97
C PRO A 112 -4.75 -6.60 -4.93
N LEU A 113 -4.97 -5.84 -3.86
CA LEU A 113 -4.24 -4.61 -3.60
C LEU A 113 -3.13 -4.88 -2.57
N LEU A 114 -1.88 -4.60 -2.93
CA LEU A 114 -0.81 -4.41 -1.97
C LEU A 114 -0.94 -3.00 -1.39
N TRP A 115 -1.77 -2.88 -0.36
CA TRP A 115 -2.09 -1.61 0.26
C TRP A 115 -0.88 -1.06 1.03
N GLU A 116 -0.49 0.17 0.68
CA GLU A 116 0.66 0.87 1.25
C GLU A 116 1.92 0.00 1.36
N ALA A 117 2.16 -0.81 0.33
CA ALA A 117 3.23 -1.79 0.30
C ALA A 117 4.61 -1.16 0.47
N VAL A 118 4.78 0.10 0.07
CA VAL A 118 6.02 0.87 0.25
C VAL A 118 5.67 2.20 0.89
N ARG A 119 6.41 2.59 1.93
CA ARG A 119 6.36 3.91 2.54
C ARG A 119 7.72 4.58 2.45
N THR A 120 7.72 5.87 2.13
CA THR A 120 8.88 6.75 2.31
C THR A 120 8.58 7.71 3.44
N THR A 121 9.35 7.64 4.51
CA THR A 121 9.19 8.49 5.70
C THR A 121 10.37 9.43 5.83
N TRP A 122 10.08 10.71 6.09
CA TRP A 122 11.04 11.77 6.36
C TRP A 122 10.75 12.44 7.70
N HIS A 123 11.80 12.77 8.44
CA HIS A 123 11.75 13.54 9.67
C HIS A 123 12.62 14.78 9.56
N ARG A 124 12.09 15.95 9.98
CA ARG A 124 12.86 17.20 10.07
C ARG A 124 14.06 17.07 11.00
N THR A 125 13.82 16.46 12.15
CA THR A 125 14.82 16.22 13.19
C THR A 125 14.73 14.74 13.58
N PRO A 126 15.81 13.96 13.44
CA PRO A 126 15.82 12.57 13.87
C PRO A 126 15.57 12.46 15.38
N THR A 127 14.72 11.51 15.73
CA THR A 127 14.44 11.06 17.11
C THR A 127 14.53 9.54 17.17
N GLU A 128 14.40 8.96 18.35
CA GLU A 128 14.26 7.51 18.53
C GLU A 128 13.12 6.92 17.68
N PHE A 129 12.03 7.67 17.49
CA PHE A 129 10.89 7.24 16.66
C PHE A 129 11.17 7.28 15.15
N SER A 130 12.27 7.92 14.74
CA SER A 130 12.71 7.95 13.34
C SER A 130 13.69 6.82 12.99
N ALA A 131 14.04 5.98 13.97
CA ALA A 131 14.97 4.89 13.76
C ALA A 131 14.36 3.86 12.77
N PRO A 132 15.15 3.35 11.80
CA PRO A 132 14.65 2.40 10.81
C PRO A 132 13.96 1.15 11.39
N PRO A 133 14.45 0.50 12.48
CA PRO A 133 13.74 -0.59 13.13
C PRO A 133 12.35 -0.19 13.64
N THR A 134 12.24 0.99 14.27
CA THR A 134 10.98 1.50 14.82
C THR A 134 9.97 1.77 13.70
N LEU A 135 10.40 2.43 12.62
CA LEU A 135 9.56 2.69 11.45
C LEU A 135 9.10 1.39 10.76
N LEU A 136 9.99 0.40 10.67
CA LEU A 136 9.68 -0.91 10.08
C LEU A 136 8.58 -1.63 10.88
N VAL A 137 8.72 -1.67 12.20
CA VAL A 137 7.71 -2.29 13.08
C VAL A 137 6.38 -1.54 13.00
N ALA A 138 6.41 -0.20 13.01
CA ALA A 138 5.19 0.60 12.90
C ALA A 138 4.46 0.36 11.58
N HIS A 139 5.17 0.28 10.45
CA HIS A 139 4.57 -0.02 9.15
C HIS A 139 4.03 -1.46 9.08
N ALA A 140 4.80 -2.44 9.57
CA ALA A 140 4.36 -3.82 9.63
C ALA A 140 3.10 -3.98 10.50
N HIS A 141 3.05 -3.35 11.68
CA HIS A 141 1.86 -3.30 12.53
C HIS A 141 0.66 -2.66 11.84
N HIS A 142 0.87 -1.56 11.12
CA HIS A 142 -0.20 -0.91 10.38
C HIS A 142 -0.83 -1.87 9.36
N ILE A 143 -0.02 -2.61 8.60
CA ILE A 143 -0.54 -3.58 7.63
C ILE A 143 -1.22 -4.76 8.33
N LEU A 144 -0.61 -5.34 9.36
CA LEU A 144 -1.19 -6.42 10.14
C LEU A 144 -2.56 -6.04 10.71
N ALA A 145 -2.65 -4.89 11.39
CA ALA A 145 -3.85 -4.43 12.07
C ALA A 145 -5.01 -4.03 11.14
N ASN A 146 -4.74 -3.80 9.86
CA ASN A 146 -5.76 -3.40 8.89
C ASN A 146 -6.11 -4.51 7.89
N ARG A 147 -5.12 -5.26 7.40
CA ARG A 147 -5.32 -6.31 6.39
C ARG A 147 -5.58 -7.68 6.98
N PHE A 148 -4.93 -8.01 8.10
CA PHE A 148 -4.95 -9.37 8.68
C PHE A 148 -5.76 -9.43 9.98
N ARG A 149 -6.79 -8.60 10.10
CA ARG A 149 -7.59 -8.47 11.34
C ARG A 149 -8.20 -9.80 11.77
N ALA A 150 -8.75 -10.55 10.82
CA ALA A 150 -9.41 -11.82 11.10
C ALA A 150 -8.40 -12.87 11.60
N GLU A 151 -7.25 -12.96 10.94
CA GLU A 151 -6.14 -13.85 11.28
C GLU A 151 -5.55 -13.52 12.66
N LEU A 152 -5.59 -12.25 13.05
CA LEU A 152 -5.16 -11.75 14.35
C LEU A 152 -6.28 -11.77 15.41
N GLY A 153 -7.48 -12.26 15.07
CA GLY A 153 -8.63 -12.29 15.99
C GLY A 153 -9.14 -10.91 16.43
N LEU A 154 -8.85 -9.86 15.66
CA LEU A 154 -9.27 -8.49 15.92
C LEU A 154 -10.72 -8.28 15.44
N ALA A 155 -11.52 -7.56 16.22
CA ALA A 155 -12.90 -7.20 15.86
C ALA A 155 -12.97 -6.41 14.53
N PRO A 156 -14.10 -6.41 13.81
CA PRO A 156 -14.28 -5.58 12.62
C PRO A 156 -14.05 -4.09 12.93
N ALA A 157 -13.46 -3.33 12.00
CA ALA A 157 -13.09 -1.93 12.21
C ALA A 157 -14.28 -0.99 12.53
N LEU A 158 -15.52 -1.42 12.25
CA LEU A 158 -16.74 -0.63 12.40
C LEU A 158 -17.35 -0.67 13.81
N THR A 159 -16.90 -1.56 14.70
CA THR A 159 -17.34 -1.53 16.08
C THR A 159 -16.47 -0.54 16.84
N ASP A 160 -17.05 0.63 17.17
CA ASP A 160 -16.50 1.67 18.05
C ASP A 160 -16.27 1.19 19.51
N GLN A 161 -16.16 -0.13 19.69
CA GLN A 161 -15.72 -0.72 20.93
C GLN A 161 -14.21 -0.51 21.00
N ARG A 162 -13.81 0.54 21.73
CA ARG A 162 -12.49 0.64 22.37
C ARG A 162 -12.05 -0.78 22.74
N PRO A 163 -10.90 -1.28 22.27
CA PRO A 163 -10.47 -2.62 22.60
C PRO A 163 -10.42 -2.75 24.12
N THR A 164 -11.30 -3.56 24.69
CA THR A 164 -11.41 -3.76 26.15
C THR A 164 -10.27 -4.59 26.70
N HIS A 165 -9.31 -5.02 25.87
CA HIS A 165 -8.02 -5.58 26.30
C HIS A 165 -6.87 -5.11 25.39
N PRO A 166 -5.82 -4.45 25.93
CA PRO A 166 -4.65 -4.01 25.17
C PRO A 166 -3.63 -5.13 24.86
N ALA A 167 -3.96 -6.40 25.14
CA ALA A 167 -2.99 -7.49 25.19
C ALA A 167 -2.71 -8.22 23.86
N HIS A 168 -3.36 -7.88 22.75
CA HIS A 168 -3.15 -8.60 21.48
C HIS A 168 -2.49 -7.80 20.36
N SER A 169 -2.47 -6.46 20.42
CA SER A 169 -1.80 -5.64 19.39
C SER A 169 -0.36 -5.26 19.75
N ALA A 170 -0.05 -5.11 21.05
CA ALA A 170 1.27 -4.68 21.52
C ALA A 170 2.37 -5.75 21.37
N ASP A 171 2.02 -7.02 21.17
CA ASP A 171 2.96 -8.15 21.15
C ASP A 171 3.20 -8.76 19.76
N LEU A 172 2.57 -8.27 18.69
CA LEU A 172 2.66 -8.94 17.37
C LEU A 172 4.06 -8.85 16.76
N LEU A 173 4.70 -7.68 16.87
CA LEU A 173 6.04 -7.42 16.37
C LEU A 173 6.73 -6.41 17.28
N THR A 174 8.00 -6.66 17.56
CA THR A 174 8.87 -5.73 18.29
C THR A 174 10.15 -5.54 17.50
N GLU A 175 10.95 -4.54 17.85
CA GLU A 175 12.25 -4.32 17.22
C GLU A 175 13.21 -5.51 17.34
N ARG A 176 12.97 -6.44 18.29
CA ARG A 176 13.73 -7.70 18.40
C ARG A 176 13.54 -8.65 17.21
N ALA A 177 12.43 -8.51 16.47
CA ALA A 177 12.20 -9.27 15.25
C ALA A 177 12.98 -8.70 14.05
N VAL A 178 13.51 -7.48 14.17
CA VAL A 178 14.26 -6.81 13.11
C VAL A 178 15.69 -7.33 13.10
N ARG A 179 16.13 -7.80 11.94
CA ARG A 179 17.50 -8.27 11.73
C ARG A 179 18.13 -7.65 10.48
N PRO A 180 19.47 -7.56 10.39
CA PRO A 180 20.15 -7.21 9.15
C PRO A 180 19.84 -8.24 8.06
N ARG A 181 19.70 -7.77 6.82
CA ARG A 181 19.58 -8.63 5.63
C ARG A 181 20.64 -8.28 4.57
N PRO A 182 20.85 -9.11 3.55
CA PRO A 182 21.66 -8.73 2.39
C PRO A 182 21.15 -7.42 1.78
N PRO A 183 22.03 -6.55 1.24
CA PRO A 183 21.64 -5.31 0.60
C PRO A 183 20.52 -5.47 -0.44
N VAL A 184 19.72 -4.42 -0.62
CA VAL A 184 18.68 -4.34 -1.65
C VAL A 184 18.99 -3.24 -2.64
N ASP A 185 18.51 -3.40 -3.87
CA ASP A 185 18.66 -2.38 -4.91
C ASP A 185 17.71 -1.20 -4.63
N VAL A 186 18.29 0.00 -4.56
CA VAL A 186 17.56 1.28 -4.57
C VAL A 186 18.20 2.18 -5.60
N ASP A 187 17.43 2.58 -6.62
CA ASP A 187 17.90 3.38 -7.76
C ASP A 187 19.13 2.75 -8.48
N GLY A 188 19.22 1.41 -8.53
CA GLY A 188 20.35 0.69 -9.14
C GLY A 188 21.57 0.55 -8.23
N GLU A 189 21.48 0.97 -6.97
CA GLU A 189 22.56 0.90 -5.98
C GLU A 189 22.19 -0.06 -4.83
N LEU A 190 23.10 -0.97 -4.49
CA LEU A 190 22.92 -1.87 -3.35
C LEU A 190 23.07 -1.11 -2.03
N ARG A 191 21.99 -1.06 -1.24
CA ARG A 191 21.94 -0.36 0.05
C ARG A 191 21.73 -1.32 1.22
N PRO A 192 22.38 -1.08 2.37
CA PRO A 192 22.14 -1.85 3.58
C PRO A 192 20.66 -1.86 3.96
N ALA A 193 20.14 -3.01 4.39
CA ALA A 193 18.73 -3.17 4.70
C ALA A 193 18.53 -4.01 5.96
N LEU A 194 17.36 -3.79 6.55
CA LEU A 194 16.82 -4.54 7.69
C LEU A 194 15.59 -5.31 7.23
N GLU A 195 15.27 -6.41 7.90
CA GLU A 195 14.07 -7.18 7.60
C GLU A 195 13.36 -7.71 8.86
N ILE A 196 12.07 -8.01 8.67
CA ILE A 196 11.26 -8.89 9.51
C ILE A 196 10.82 -10.04 8.60
N ASP A 197 11.39 -11.22 8.82
CA ASP A 197 11.09 -12.45 8.07
C ASP A 197 10.65 -13.60 9.02
N THR A 198 10.38 -13.28 10.27
CA THR A 198 9.87 -14.26 11.23
C THR A 198 8.36 -14.27 11.34
N ASP A 199 7.69 -13.25 10.79
CA ASP A 199 6.23 -13.17 10.80
C ASP A 199 5.63 -14.13 9.75
N PRO A 200 4.59 -14.92 10.11
CA PRO A 200 3.99 -15.89 9.20
C PRO A 200 3.11 -15.27 8.11
N LEU A 201 2.59 -14.05 8.31
CA LEU A 201 1.63 -13.40 7.41
C LEU A 201 2.31 -12.42 6.46
N ILE A 202 3.40 -11.79 6.90
CA ILE A 202 4.10 -10.77 6.12
C ILE A 202 5.61 -11.03 6.02
N TYR A 203 6.20 -10.40 5.02
CA TYR A 203 7.62 -10.07 4.98
C TYR A 203 7.73 -8.55 4.97
N ALA A 204 8.64 -7.98 5.77
CA ALA A 204 8.88 -6.55 5.78
C ALA A 204 10.37 -6.24 5.70
N LEU A 205 10.71 -5.10 5.09
CA LEU A 205 12.08 -4.59 5.05
C LEU A 205 12.13 -3.08 5.24
N ALA A 206 13.26 -2.60 5.74
CA ALA A 206 13.58 -1.17 5.79
C ALA A 206 14.94 -0.87 5.17
N VAL A 207 15.03 0.26 4.48
CA VAL A 207 16.27 0.79 3.90
C VAL A 207 16.47 2.21 4.42
N PRO A 208 17.48 2.45 5.27
CA PRO A 208 17.89 3.81 5.62
C PRO A 208 18.40 4.50 4.34
N LEU A 209 17.76 5.60 3.94
CA LEU A 209 18.13 6.33 2.71
C LEU A 209 19.11 7.46 3.02
N THR A 210 18.80 8.22 4.08
CA THR A 210 19.59 9.33 4.60
C THR A 210 19.46 9.36 6.13
N PRO A 211 20.20 10.21 6.86
CA PRO A 211 20.00 10.36 8.30
C PRO A 211 18.58 10.79 8.71
N THR A 212 17.78 11.34 7.79
CA THR A 212 16.45 11.88 8.05
C THR A 212 15.35 11.15 7.30
N SER A 213 15.67 10.11 6.52
CA SER A 213 14.67 9.38 5.74
C SER A 213 14.92 7.89 5.63
N THR A 214 13.82 7.15 5.67
CA THR A 214 13.80 5.69 5.61
C THR A 214 12.72 5.24 4.64
N LEU A 215 13.03 4.24 3.82
CA LEU A 215 12.05 3.46 3.08
C LEU A 215 11.67 2.25 3.92
N THR A 216 10.39 1.95 4.00
CA THR A 216 9.89 0.68 4.53
C THR A 216 9.00 0.02 3.48
N ALA A 217 9.06 -1.31 3.39
CA ALA A 217 8.16 -2.07 2.55
C ALA A 217 7.61 -3.28 3.30
N VAL A 218 6.34 -3.58 3.08
CA VAL A 218 5.64 -4.71 3.69
C VAL A 218 4.86 -5.43 2.60
N VAL A 219 5.11 -6.73 2.47
CA VAL A 219 4.49 -7.59 1.46
C VAL A 219 3.86 -8.79 2.16
N PRO A 220 2.58 -9.13 1.88
CA PRO A 220 1.99 -10.39 2.31
C PRO A 220 2.88 -11.56 1.90
N ARG A 221 3.15 -12.49 2.83
CA ARG A 221 4.05 -13.61 2.56
C ARG A 221 3.56 -14.50 1.42
N ALA A 222 2.24 -14.64 1.26
CA ALA A 222 1.63 -15.36 0.14
C ALA A 222 1.86 -14.69 -1.22
N ASP A 223 2.01 -13.37 -1.25
CA ASP A 223 2.19 -12.59 -2.49
C ASP A 223 3.69 -12.33 -2.79
N LEU A 224 4.59 -12.55 -1.81
CA LEU A 224 6.04 -12.33 -1.94
C LEU A 224 6.70 -13.00 -3.17
N PRO A 225 6.33 -14.23 -3.59
CA PRO A 225 6.91 -14.85 -4.79
C PRO A 225 6.66 -14.07 -6.08
N HIS A 226 5.68 -13.16 -6.09
CA HIS A 226 5.33 -12.34 -7.25
C HIS A 226 5.98 -10.95 -7.20
N VAL A 227 6.72 -10.62 -6.15
CA VAL A 227 7.26 -9.27 -5.91
C VAL A 227 8.78 -9.29 -5.92
N THR A 228 9.37 -8.56 -6.86
CA THR A 228 10.79 -8.23 -6.84
C THR A 228 11.03 -7.08 -5.88
N LEU A 229 11.85 -7.34 -4.84
CA LEU A 229 12.23 -6.37 -3.80
C LEU A 229 13.36 -5.46 -4.28
N ALA A 230 13.07 -4.61 -5.26
CA ALA A 230 13.92 -3.54 -5.74
C ALA A 230 13.12 -2.24 -5.78
N PHE A 231 13.79 -1.11 -5.53
CA PHE A 231 13.12 0.18 -5.36
C PHE A 231 13.69 1.25 -6.29
N ALA A 232 12.83 2.16 -6.73
CA ALA A 232 13.22 3.28 -7.56
C ALA A 232 12.42 4.52 -7.21
N ARG A 233 12.96 5.69 -7.57
CA ARG A 233 12.22 6.95 -7.57
C ARG A 233 10.95 6.80 -8.36
N ARG A 234 9.84 7.09 -7.69
CA ARG A 234 8.53 7.07 -8.30
C ARG A 234 8.38 8.29 -9.18
N THR A 235 7.98 8.06 -10.43
CA THR A 235 7.57 9.15 -11.32
C THR A 235 6.08 9.37 -11.11
N PRO A 236 5.65 10.51 -10.55
CA PRO A 236 4.23 10.78 -10.38
C PRO A 236 3.54 10.82 -11.75
N PRO A 237 2.25 10.47 -11.82
CA PRO A 237 1.51 10.54 -13.08
C PRO A 237 1.53 11.98 -13.61
N THR A 238 1.72 12.13 -14.92
CA THR A 238 1.72 13.45 -15.56
C THR A 238 0.27 13.89 -15.75
N PRO A 239 -0.12 15.12 -15.38
CA PRO A 239 -1.47 15.59 -15.67
C PRO A 239 -1.70 15.55 -17.19
N GLY A 240 -2.62 14.69 -17.65
CA GLY A 240 -2.96 14.54 -19.07
C GLY A 240 -2.57 13.22 -19.72
N SER A 241 -1.81 12.36 -19.05
CA SER A 241 -1.69 10.96 -19.48
C SER A 241 -2.96 10.22 -19.05
N ALA A 242 -4.01 10.35 -19.86
CA ALA A 242 -5.05 9.33 -19.89
C ALA A 242 -4.35 7.99 -20.09
N THR A 243 -4.64 7.03 -19.22
CA THR A 243 -4.20 5.65 -19.35
C THR A 243 -4.51 5.17 -20.76
N ASP A 244 -3.47 5.04 -21.58
CA ASP A 244 -3.50 4.24 -22.80
C ASP A 244 -3.60 2.78 -22.34
N HIS A 245 -4.82 2.38 -21.99
CA HIS A 245 -5.16 0.97 -21.93
C HIS A 245 -5.09 0.48 -23.36
N GLY A 246 -3.95 -0.14 -23.69
CA GLY A 246 -3.66 -0.71 -24.98
C GLY A 246 -4.88 -1.40 -25.56
N HIS A 247 -5.50 -0.73 -26.52
CA HIS A 247 -6.50 -1.28 -27.40
C HIS A 247 -5.78 -2.31 -28.28
N VAL A 248 -5.74 -3.56 -27.82
CA VAL A 248 -5.38 -4.68 -28.69
C VAL A 248 -6.57 -4.91 -29.59
N ALA A 249 -6.49 -4.35 -30.79
CA ALA A 249 -7.34 -4.74 -31.90
C ALA A 249 -7.08 -6.22 -32.23
N GLY A 250 -8.13 -7.03 -32.13
CA GLY A 250 -8.26 -8.36 -32.71
C GLY A 250 -9.61 -8.45 -33.38
#